data_AF-A0A6A6ZG58-F1
#
_entry.id   AF-A0A6A6ZG58-F1
#
_cell.length_a   1.000
_cell.length_b   1.000
_cell.length_c   1.000
_cell.angle_alpha   90.00
_cell.angle_beta   90.00
_cell.angle_gamma   90.00
#
_symmetry.space_group_name_H-M   'P 1'
#
loop_
_entity.id
_entity.type
_entity.pdbx_description
1 polymer ?
#
loop_
_entity_poly.entity_id
_entity_poly.type
_entity_poly.pdbx_seq_one_letter_code
_entity_poly.pdbx_strand_id
1 'polypeptide(L)'
;MQFQLSSIAALLACANSAFAATINNFTLYAYGKDIQAGMKMYYGDGKAYVGLKAPSFVSEAVDITLSNTDDQKFVVTANGTTGWKSHPSMYIGAETGDVKSVGFKFDNETKADGAIVTGFGLFGGWAYNNIEAGAIEMSFVATPTNETDVYQVKWNAAGTKVTGNDVPISLRTEAPVTPED
;
A
#
# COMPACT_ATOMS: atom_id res chain seq x y z
N MET A 1 -51.23 44.91 -5.34
CA MET A 1 -50.61 43.62 -5.71
C MET A 1 -49.14 43.67 -5.31
N GLN A 2 -48.80 43.17 -4.12
CA GLN A 2 -47.42 43.03 -3.65
C GLN A 2 -46.99 41.58 -3.89
N PHE A 3 -46.01 41.36 -4.75
CA PHE A 3 -45.38 40.04 -4.90
C PHE A 3 -44.24 39.95 -3.90
N GLN A 4 -44.45 39.19 -2.82
CA GLN A 4 -43.39 38.83 -1.89
C GLN A 4 -42.49 37.78 -2.55
N LEU A 5 -41.23 38.16 -2.80
CA LEU A 5 -40.15 37.20 -2.98
C LEU A 5 -39.87 36.54 -1.63
N SER A 6 -40.01 35.22 -1.55
CA SER A 6 -39.59 34.46 -0.37
C SER A 6 -38.91 33.17 -0.81
N SER A 7 -37.58 33.21 -0.67
CA SER A 7 -36.72 32.11 -0.18
C SER A 7 -36.47 30.93 -1.11
N ILE A 8 -35.42 31.05 -1.94
CA ILE A 8 -34.60 29.91 -2.37
C ILE A 8 -33.70 29.55 -1.19
N ALA A 9 -34.03 28.47 -0.47
CA ALA A 9 -33.15 27.89 0.52
C ALA A 9 -33.16 26.36 0.40
N ALA A 10 -31.97 25.80 0.51
CA ALA A 10 -31.62 24.38 0.53
C ALA A 10 -31.42 23.69 -0.84
N LEU A 11 -30.29 24.01 -1.49
CA LEU A 11 -29.63 23.08 -2.42
C LEU A 11 -28.16 22.91 -2.00
N LEU A 12 -27.93 22.30 -0.84
CA LEU A 12 -26.60 21.85 -0.40
C LEU A 12 -26.73 20.59 0.47
N ALA A 13 -27.44 19.59 -0.04
CA ALA A 13 -27.14 18.20 0.28
C ALA A 13 -26.09 17.74 -0.74
N CYS A 14 -24.88 18.27 -0.63
CA CYS A 14 -23.76 17.78 -1.42
C CYS A 14 -23.55 16.31 -1.06
N ALA A 15 -23.47 15.49 -2.11
CA ALA A 15 -23.36 14.06 -2.06
C ALA A 15 -22.27 13.58 -1.08
N ASN A 16 -22.70 13.10 0.09
CA ASN A 16 -21.90 12.22 0.94
C ASN A 16 -22.25 10.75 0.68
N SER A 17 -22.68 10.42 -0.54
CA SER A 17 -22.46 9.06 -1.05
C SER A 17 -20.98 8.95 -1.34
N ALA A 18 -20.21 8.78 -0.26
CA ALA A 18 -18.89 8.19 -0.34
C ALA A 18 -18.98 7.02 -1.31
N PHE A 19 -18.04 6.93 -2.24
CA PHE A 19 -17.75 5.67 -2.88
C PHE A 19 -17.49 4.68 -1.75
N ALA A 20 -18.52 3.94 -1.33
CA ALA A 20 -18.33 2.68 -0.66
C ALA A 20 -17.62 1.85 -1.72
N ALA A 21 -16.29 1.90 -1.69
CA ALA A 21 -15.48 1.06 -2.53
C ALA A 21 -15.91 -0.36 -2.17
N THR A 22 -16.61 -1.02 -3.09
CA THR A 22 -16.75 -2.46 -3.07
C THR A 22 -15.39 -3.02 -2.67
N ILE A 23 -15.34 -3.78 -1.58
CA ILE A 23 -14.12 -4.47 -1.13
C ILE A 23 -13.68 -5.36 -2.28
N ASN A 24 -12.80 -4.81 -3.11
CA ASN A 24 -12.20 -5.49 -4.23
C ASN A 24 -10.88 -6.02 -3.71
N ASN A 25 -10.73 -7.34 -3.75
CA ASN A 25 -9.44 -7.97 -3.56
C ASN A 25 -8.52 -7.55 -4.72
N PHE A 26 -7.30 -7.11 -4.41
CA PHE A 26 -6.32 -6.67 -5.39
C PHE A 26 -4.91 -7.15 -5.05
N THR A 27 -4.05 -7.19 -6.06
CA THR A 27 -2.62 -7.41 -5.91
C THR A 27 -1.91 -6.10 -6.21
N LEU A 28 -0.83 -5.80 -5.49
CA LEU A 28 0.03 -4.66 -5.80
C LEU A 28 1.25 -5.12 -6.60
N TYR A 29 1.58 -4.33 -7.61
CA TYR A 29 2.73 -4.49 -8.48
C TYR A 29 3.59 -3.22 -8.45
N ALA A 30 4.91 -3.40 -8.40
CA ALA A 30 5.88 -2.30 -8.39
C ALA A 30 6.29 -1.87 -9.80
N TYR A 31 6.36 -0.56 -9.98
CA TYR A 31 6.83 0.11 -11.19
C TYR A 31 7.84 1.19 -10.82
N GLY A 32 8.97 1.24 -11.52
CA GLY A 32 10.04 2.21 -11.29
C GLY A 32 11.02 2.23 -12.47
N LYS A 33 11.90 3.24 -12.53
CA LYS A 33 12.77 3.48 -13.69
C LYS A 33 13.90 2.45 -13.85
N ASP A 34 14.36 1.87 -12.73
CA ASP A 34 15.55 1.02 -12.67
C ASP A 34 15.23 -0.38 -12.12
N ILE A 35 13.97 -0.80 -12.28
CA ILE A 35 13.48 -2.10 -11.87
C ILE A 35 12.60 -2.69 -12.98
N GLN A 36 12.49 -4.01 -13.05
CA GLN A 36 11.53 -4.62 -13.97
C GLN A 36 10.10 -4.20 -13.62
N ALA A 37 9.35 -3.76 -14.62
CA ALA A 37 7.98 -3.30 -14.44
C ALA A 37 7.04 -4.44 -14.03
N GLY A 38 6.11 -4.14 -13.13
CA GLY A 38 5.06 -5.08 -12.75
C GLY A 38 5.52 -6.19 -11.81
N MET A 39 6.53 -5.94 -10.98
CA MET A 39 6.97 -6.91 -9.97
C MET A 39 5.91 -7.07 -8.88
N LYS A 40 5.46 -8.30 -8.66
CA LYS A 40 4.38 -8.62 -7.73
C LYS A 40 4.82 -8.45 -6.28
N MET A 41 3.92 -7.99 -5.41
CA MET A 41 4.14 -7.91 -3.98
C MET A 41 3.93 -9.26 -3.28
N TYR A 42 4.81 -9.56 -2.33
CA TYR A 42 4.82 -10.75 -1.48
C TYR A 42 4.98 -10.37 0.00
N TYR A 43 4.48 -11.24 0.86
CA TYR A 43 4.84 -11.28 2.27
C TYR A 43 6.12 -12.10 2.45
N GLY A 44 7.05 -11.62 3.28
CA GLY A 44 8.22 -12.39 3.71
C GLY A 44 8.60 -12.07 5.15
N ASP A 45 8.49 -13.02 6.08
CA ASP A 45 8.82 -12.84 7.51
C ASP A 45 8.33 -11.48 8.11
N GLY A 46 7.10 -11.07 7.80
CA GLY A 46 6.49 -9.81 8.28
C GLY A 46 6.89 -8.55 7.51
N LYS A 47 7.70 -8.64 6.46
CA LYS A 47 8.09 -7.53 5.59
C LYS A 47 7.42 -7.62 4.21
N ALA A 48 7.28 -6.47 3.56
CA ALA A 48 6.80 -6.39 2.19
C ALA A 48 7.98 -6.50 1.22
N TYR A 49 7.86 -7.42 0.27
CA TYR A 49 8.81 -7.60 -0.82
C TYR A 49 8.11 -7.45 -2.16
N VAL A 50 8.82 -6.99 -3.18
CA VAL A 50 8.36 -7.02 -4.57
C VAL A 50 9.39 -7.74 -5.42
N GLY A 51 8.93 -8.57 -6.33
CA GLY A 51 9.82 -9.32 -7.20
C GLY A 51 9.12 -10.08 -8.31
N LEU A 52 9.91 -10.71 -9.17
CA LEU A 52 9.40 -11.70 -10.15
C LEU A 52 9.04 -13.03 -9.49
N LYS A 53 9.56 -13.26 -8.30
CA LYS A 53 9.32 -14.42 -7.44
C LYS A 53 9.29 -13.99 -5.98
N ALA A 54 8.69 -14.81 -5.13
CA ALA A 54 8.77 -14.63 -3.70
C ALA A 54 10.24 -14.77 -3.22
N PRO A 55 10.66 -14.03 -2.18
CA PRO A 55 12.02 -14.16 -1.62
C PRO A 55 12.26 -15.58 -1.10
N SER A 56 13.41 -16.19 -1.44
CA SER A 56 13.76 -17.55 -0.98
C SER A 56 14.64 -17.56 0.27
N PHE A 57 15.20 -16.40 0.64
CA PHE A 57 16.04 -16.23 1.83
C PHE A 57 15.27 -16.02 3.14
N VAL A 58 13.94 -15.85 3.08
CA VAL A 58 13.08 -15.70 4.26
C VAL A 58 12.53 -17.06 4.70
N SER A 59 12.14 -17.19 5.96
CA SER A 59 11.62 -18.45 6.51
C SER A 59 10.21 -18.75 6.01
N GLU A 60 9.37 -17.73 5.89
CA GLU A 60 8.02 -17.81 5.34
C GLU A 60 7.85 -16.73 4.26
N ALA A 61 7.71 -17.16 3.01
CA ALA A 61 7.39 -16.31 1.86
C ALA A 61 6.02 -16.69 1.29
N VAL A 62 5.13 -15.72 1.16
CA VAL A 62 3.72 -15.98 0.83
C VAL A 62 3.27 -15.04 -0.28
N ASP A 63 2.64 -15.62 -1.30
CA ASP A 63 1.85 -14.89 -2.29
C ASP A 63 0.59 -14.33 -1.60
N ILE A 64 0.30 -13.05 -1.80
CA ILE A 64 -0.74 -12.35 -1.07
C ILE A 64 -1.73 -11.62 -1.99
N THR A 65 -2.93 -11.45 -1.44
CA THR A 65 -3.97 -10.56 -1.94
C THR A 65 -4.31 -9.55 -0.86
N LEU A 66 -4.49 -8.29 -1.23
CA LEU A 66 -4.85 -7.21 -0.32
C LEU A 66 -6.31 -6.81 -0.52
N SER A 67 -6.93 -6.32 0.54
CA SER A 67 -8.23 -5.67 0.52
C SER A 67 -8.16 -4.37 1.30
N ASN A 68 -8.97 -3.38 0.91
CA ASN A 68 -9.12 -2.15 1.66
C ASN A 68 -10.30 -2.27 2.63
N THR A 69 -10.12 -1.79 3.85
CA THR A 69 -11.18 -1.70 4.88
C THR A 69 -11.64 -0.27 5.07
N ASP A 70 -12.83 -0.09 5.65
CA ASP A 70 -13.38 1.24 5.97
C ASP A 70 -12.44 2.09 6.87
N ASP A 71 -11.63 1.42 7.71
CA ASP A 71 -10.61 2.06 8.55
C ASP A 71 -9.33 2.50 7.80
N GLN A 72 -9.34 2.50 6.47
CA GLN A 72 -8.19 2.84 5.61
C GLN A 72 -6.95 1.98 5.89
N LYS A 73 -7.16 0.66 5.93
CA LYS A 73 -6.10 -0.34 6.10
C LYS A 73 -6.06 -1.22 4.87
N PHE A 74 -4.85 -1.65 4.51
CA PHE A 74 -4.68 -2.76 3.59
C PHE A 74 -4.51 -4.05 4.38
N VAL A 75 -5.54 -4.88 4.37
CA VAL A 75 -5.56 -6.19 5.03
C VAL A 75 -5.13 -7.26 4.04
N VAL A 76 -4.32 -8.20 4.51
CA VAL A 76 -3.68 -9.22 3.69
C VAL A 76 -4.33 -10.58 3.87
N THR A 77 -4.54 -11.27 2.76
CA THR A 77 -4.93 -12.67 2.71
C THR A 77 -3.88 -13.46 1.96
N ALA A 78 -3.45 -14.59 2.50
CA ALA A 78 -2.54 -15.49 1.84
C ALA A 78 -3.23 -16.20 0.67
N ASN A 79 -2.57 -16.24 -0.49
CA ASN A 79 -2.95 -17.04 -1.64
C ASN A 79 -2.39 -18.47 -1.48
N GLY A 80 -2.90 -19.19 -0.49
CA GLY A 80 -2.43 -20.54 -0.17
C GLY A 80 -2.70 -20.92 1.29
N THR A 81 -2.16 -22.07 1.70
CA THR A 81 -2.24 -22.52 3.09
C THR A 81 -1.11 -21.92 3.90
N THR A 82 -1.44 -21.21 4.98
CA THR A 82 -0.47 -20.68 5.95
C THR A 82 -0.86 -21.09 7.36
N GLY A 83 0.09 -20.94 8.30
CA GLY A 83 -0.17 -21.13 9.73
C GLY A 83 -0.82 -19.91 10.41
N TRP A 84 -1.17 -18.87 9.65
CA TRP A 84 -1.62 -17.59 10.16
C TRP A 84 -2.92 -17.73 10.97
N LYS A 85 -2.95 -17.11 12.15
CA LYS A 85 -4.12 -17.14 13.04
C LYS A 85 -5.08 -15.97 12.84
N SER A 86 -4.61 -14.92 12.15
CA SER A 86 -5.37 -13.74 11.78
C SER A 86 -4.80 -13.16 10.48
N HIS A 87 -5.50 -12.19 9.90
CA HIS A 87 -5.04 -11.47 8.72
C HIS A 87 -4.11 -10.32 9.15
N PRO A 88 -2.90 -10.21 8.59
CA PRO A 88 -2.06 -9.07 8.90
C PRO A 88 -2.48 -7.84 8.07
N SER A 89 -2.24 -6.65 8.62
CA SER A 89 -2.43 -5.37 7.93
C SER A 89 -1.07 -4.80 7.51
N MET A 90 -1.01 -4.15 6.35
CA MET A 90 0.17 -3.40 5.93
C MET A 90 0.46 -2.26 6.90
N TYR A 91 1.74 -2.01 7.16
CA TYR A 91 2.19 -0.90 7.99
C TYR A 91 3.50 -0.29 7.51
N ILE A 92 3.69 0.99 7.84
CA ILE A 92 4.99 1.68 7.79
C ILE A 92 5.59 1.65 9.20
N GLY A 93 6.84 1.21 9.30
CA GLY A 93 7.55 1.04 10.56
C GLY A 93 7.81 2.32 11.32
N ALA A 94 8.24 2.16 12.57
CA ALA A 94 8.56 3.24 13.48
C ALA A 94 10.07 3.51 13.58
N GLU A 95 10.87 2.90 12.72
CA GLU A 95 12.32 2.99 12.84
C GLU A 95 12.79 4.44 12.69
N THR A 96 13.85 4.79 13.43
CA THR A 96 14.51 6.08 13.27
C THR A 96 15.21 6.14 11.92
N GLY A 97 15.08 7.26 11.21
CA GLY A 97 15.75 7.51 9.94
C GLY A 97 14.78 7.90 8.83
N ASP A 98 15.36 8.22 7.68
CA ASP A 98 14.65 8.79 6.53
C ASP A 98 13.91 7.73 5.70
N VAL A 99 14.30 6.45 5.83
CA VAL A 99 13.69 5.34 5.11
C VAL A 99 13.23 4.28 6.12
N LYS A 100 11.93 4.06 6.19
CA LYS A 100 11.25 3.18 7.14
C LYS A 100 10.86 1.87 6.47
N SER A 101 10.80 0.78 7.23
CA SER A 101 10.37 -0.50 6.65
C SER A 101 8.88 -0.45 6.31
N VAL A 102 8.47 -1.07 5.21
CA VAL A 102 7.06 -1.43 4.98
C VAL A 102 6.91 -2.92 5.21
N GLY A 103 5.88 -3.29 5.96
CA GLY A 103 5.67 -4.67 6.36
C GLY A 103 4.22 -4.98 6.62
N PHE A 104 4.02 -6.12 7.27
CA PHE A 104 2.73 -6.69 7.59
C PHE A 104 2.70 -7.04 9.06
N LYS A 105 1.63 -6.63 9.73
CA LYS A 105 1.46 -6.75 11.16
C LYS A 105 0.18 -7.52 11.47
N PHE A 106 0.26 -8.58 12.24
CA PHE A 106 -0.92 -9.31 12.66
C PHE A 106 -1.72 -8.54 13.72
N ASP A 107 -3.05 -8.65 13.68
CA ASP A 107 -3.97 -7.97 14.61
C ASP A 107 -3.71 -8.32 16.09
N ASN A 108 -3.17 -9.50 16.37
CA ASN A 108 -2.84 -9.96 17.72
C ASN A 108 -1.49 -9.48 18.23
N GLU A 109 -0.69 -8.79 17.42
CA GLU A 109 0.62 -8.28 17.81
C GLU A 109 0.53 -6.85 18.33
N THR A 110 1.37 -6.47 19.29
CA THR A 110 1.48 -5.06 19.71
C THR A 110 2.21 -4.21 18.68
N LYS A 111 1.62 -3.06 18.32
CA LYS A 111 2.20 -2.10 17.39
C LYS A 111 3.34 -1.33 18.07
N ALA A 112 4.48 -1.17 17.41
CA ALA A 112 5.52 -0.26 17.87
C ALA A 112 4.99 1.18 17.90
N ASP A 113 5.37 1.94 18.92
CA ASP A 113 4.98 3.35 19.02
C ASP A 113 5.48 4.12 17.79
N GLY A 114 4.63 4.96 17.20
CA GLY A 114 4.95 5.69 15.97
C GLY A 114 4.87 4.92 14.64
N ALA A 115 4.57 3.62 14.63
CA ALA A 115 4.29 2.91 13.38
C ALA A 115 2.98 3.46 12.76
N ILE A 116 2.73 3.21 11.48
CA ILE A 116 1.53 3.69 10.78
C ILE A 116 0.84 2.49 10.15
N VAL A 117 -0.40 2.20 10.57
CA VAL A 117 -1.18 1.01 10.14
C VAL A 117 -2.47 1.40 9.40
N THR A 118 -2.77 2.69 9.34
CA THR A 118 -3.98 3.28 8.72
C THR A 118 -3.58 4.35 7.72
N GLY A 119 -4.57 4.89 7.01
CA GLY A 119 -4.36 5.91 5.97
C GLY A 119 -4.00 5.32 4.62
N PHE A 120 -3.96 3.99 4.48
CA PHE A 120 -3.71 3.34 3.20
C PHE A 120 -4.95 3.38 2.32
N GLY A 121 -4.74 3.62 1.03
CA GLY A 121 -5.82 3.65 0.06
C GLY A 121 -5.33 3.58 -1.38
N LEU A 122 -6.28 3.54 -2.30
CA LEU A 122 -6.02 3.53 -3.74
C LEU A 122 -6.53 4.82 -4.38
N PHE A 123 -5.69 5.46 -5.19
CA PHE A 123 -6.09 6.58 -6.07
C PHE A 123 -5.93 6.13 -7.53
N GLY A 124 -7.04 5.81 -8.19
CA GLY A 124 -7.00 5.28 -9.57
C GLY A 124 -6.19 3.97 -9.71
N GLY A 125 -6.15 3.15 -8.66
CA GLY A 125 -5.34 1.92 -8.61
C GLY A 125 -3.91 2.11 -8.11
N TRP A 126 -3.49 3.32 -7.74
CA TRP A 126 -2.19 3.61 -7.15
C TRP A 126 -2.29 3.58 -5.63
N ALA A 127 -1.46 2.78 -4.98
CA ALA A 127 -1.41 2.75 -3.52
C ALA A 127 -0.79 4.04 -2.97
N TYR A 128 -1.44 4.61 -1.96
CA TYR A 128 -0.97 5.76 -1.22
C TYR A 128 -1.06 5.51 0.29
N ASN A 129 -0.42 6.37 1.07
CA ASN A 129 -0.74 6.57 2.48
C ASN A 129 -1.07 8.05 2.76
N ASN A 130 -2.01 8.29 3.65
CA ASN A 130 -2.48 9.60 4.09
C ASN A 130 -2.03 9.81 5.55
N ILE A 131 -0.72 9.97 5.74
CA ILE A 131 -0.08 10.09 7.07
C ILE A 131 -0.57 11.36 7.76
N GLU A 132 -0.59 12.47 7.03
CA GLU A 132 -1.15 13.74 7.46
C GLU A 132 -2.49 13.94 6.76
N ALA A 133 -3.57 14.17 7.52
CA ALA A 133 -4.92 14.22 6.98
C ALA A 133 -5.05 15.20 5.80
N GLY A 134 -5.23 14.64 4.59
CA GLY A 134 -5.40 15.40 3.35
C GLY A 134 -4.16 15.39 2.45
N ALA A 135 -3.03 14.82 2.89
CA ALA A 135 -1.81 14.64 2.11
C ALA A 135 -1.75 13.21 1.57
N ILE A 136 -2.11 13.02 0.29
CA ILE A 136 -1.91 11.76 -0.41
C ILE A 136 -0.42 11.63 -0.74
N GLU A 137 0.26 10.67 -0.11
CA GLU A 137 1.66 10.38 -0.33
C GLU A 137 1.88 9.01 -0.98
N MET A 138 2.81 8.94 -1.92
CA MET A 138 3.20 7.71 -2.63
C MET A 138 4.72 7.49 -2.52
N SER A 139 5.26 7.64 -1.31
CA SER A 139 6.69 7.69 -1.03
C SER A 139 7.35 6.31 -0.95
N PHE A 140 6.87 5.33 -1.72
CA PHE A 140 7.39 3.97 -1.70
C PHE A 140 8.74 3.86 -2.42
N VAL A 141 9.58 3.00 -1.87
CA VAL A 141 10.94 2.75 -2.35
C VAL A 141 11.22 1.25 -2.36
N ALA A 142 11.90 0.78 -3.39
CA ALA A 142 12.43 -0.58 -3.49
C ALA A 142 13.92 -0.59 -3.10
N THR A 143 14.26 -1.28 -2.02
CA THR A 143 15.65 -1.55 -1.63
C THR A 143 16.08 -2.91 -2.16
N PRO A 144 17.19 -3.02 -2.92
CA PRO A 144 17.70 -4.31 -3.40
C PRO A 144 18.00 -5.28 -2.26
N THR A 145 17.74 -6.57 -2.49
CA THR A 145 18.11 -7.66 -1.59
C THR A 145 19.36 -8.40 -2.10
N ASN A 146 19.69 -9.53 -1.49
CA ASN A 146 20.72 -10.46 -1.99
C ASN A 146 20.25 -11.34 -3.15
N GLU A 147 18.97 -11.27 -3.53
CA GLU A 147 18.42 -11.97 -4.69
C GLU A 147 18.15 -11.00 -5.84
N THR A 148 18.50 -11.42 -7.06
CA THR A 148 18.18 -10.70 -8.29
C THR A 148 16.67 -10.56 -8.44
N ASP A 149 16.24 -9.35 -8.80
CA ASP A 149 14.83 -8.98 -9.01
C ASP A 149 13.92 -9.26 -7.81
N VAL A 150 14.48 -9.13 -6.61
CA VAL A 150 13.74 -9.13 -5.34
C VAL A 150 14.17 -7.93 -4.52
N TYR A 151 13.21 -7.09 -4.16
CA TYR A 151 13.42 -5.85 -3.44
C TYR A 151 12.55 -5.81 -2.19
N GLN A 152 13.08 -5.30 -1.09
CA GLN A 152 12.27 -4.96 0.07
C GLN A 152 11.57 -3.62 -0.19
N VAL A 153 10.27 -3.56 0.08
CA VAL A 153 9.52 -2.31 0.02
C VAL A 153 9.75 -1.52 1.31
N LYS A 154 9.99 -0.23 1.13
CA LYS A 154 10.21 0.75 2.20
C LYS A 154 9.47 2.05 1.91
N TRP A 155 9.44 2.92 2.91
CA TRP A 155 8.81 4.22 2.86
C TRP A 155 9.85 5.32 3.07
N ASN A 156 9.96 6.25 2.12
CA ASN A 156 10.79 7.44 2.24
C ASN A 156 10.06 8.51 3.05
N ALA A 157 10.34 8.55 4.35
CA ALA A 157 9.73 9.50 5.29
C ALA A 157 10.32 10.92 5.19
N ALA A 158 11.53 11.09 4.65
CA ALA A 158 12.13 12.41 4.51
C ALA A 158 11.52 13.24 3.37
N GLY A 159 10.82 12.60 2.42
CA GLY A 159 10.30 13.25 1.22
C GLY A 159 11.39 13.84 0.30
N THR A 160 12.66 13.52 0.57
CA THR A 160 13.80 13.98 -0.22
C THR A 160 14.16 12.94 -1.28
N LYS A 161 15.06 13.30 -2.20
CA LYS A 161 15.54 12.36 -3.21
C LYS A 161 16.21 11.16 -2.53
N VAL A 162 15.72 9.98 -2.86
CA VAL A 162 16.29 8.70 -2.43
C VAL A 162 17.77 8.61 -2.85
N THR A 163 18.63 8.12 -1.95
CA THR A 163 20.08 8.02 -2.16
C THR A 163 20.54 6.56 -2.10
N GLY A 164 21.72 6.27 -2.66
CA GLY A 164 22.27 4.91 -2.70
C GLY A 164 21.58 4.04 -3.75
N ASN A 165 21.34 2.77 -3.40
CA ASN A 165 20.78 1.75 -4.30
C ASN A 165 19.26 1.64 -4.23
N ASP A 166 18.62 2.47 -3.42
CA ASP A 166 17.18 2.51 -3.26
C ASP A 166 16.52 3.15 -4.48
N VAL A 167 15.48 2.52 -5.01
CA VAL A 167 14.78 2.96 -6.22
C VAL A 167 13.38 3.46 -5.86
N PRO A 168 13.00 4.71 -6.19
CA PRO A 168 11.62 5.17 -6.04
C PRO A 168 10.68 4.31 -6.90
N ILE A 169 9.59 3.84 -6.29
CA ILE A 169 8.60 3.00 -6.97
C ILE A 169 7.18 3.51 -6.75
N SER A 170 6.30 3.14 -7.66
CA SER A 170 4.86 3.22 -7.48
C SER A 170 4.29 1.82 -7.36
N LEU A 171 3.34 1.64 -6.45
CA LEU A 171 2.62 0.39 -6.26
C LEU A 171 1.24 0.52 -6.91
N ARG A 172 0.93 -0.34 -7.87
CA ARG A 172 -0.28 -0.27 -8.68
C ARG A 172 -1.05 -1.58 -8.66
N THR A 173 -2.37 -1.52 -8.83
CA THR A 173 -3.23 -2.72 -8.94
C THR A 173 -3.23 -3.35 -10.34
N GLU A 174 -2.60 -2.70 -11.31
CA GLU A 174 -2.51 -3.16 -12.69
C GLU A 174 -1.35 -4.16 -12.80
N ALA A 175 -1.62 -5.35 -13.33
CA ALA A 175 -0.59 -6.33 -13.67
C ALA A 175 0.20 -5.86 -14.91
N PRO A 176 1.48 -6.25 -15.07
CA PRO A 176 2.21 -5.96 -16.29
C PRO A 176 1.54 -6.59 -17.51
N VAL A 177 1.54 -5.88 -18.63
CA VAL A 177 1.17 -6.47 -19.92
C VAL A 177 2.30 -7.39 -20.38
N THR A 178 1.99 -8.66 -20.60
CA THR A 178 2.87 -9.55 -21.37
C THR A 178 2.71 -9.18 -22.84
N PRO A 179 3.80 -8.95 -23.61
CA PRO A 179 3.68 -8.87 -25.07
C PRO A 179 3.04 -10.17 -25.59
N GLU A 180 2.04 -10.06 -26.46
CA GLU A 180 1.60 -11.21 -27.25
C GLU A 180 2.74 -11.54 -28.24
N ASP A 181 3.23 -12.78 -28.21
CA ASP A 181 4.24 -13.31 -29.14
C ASP A 181 3.73 -13.40 -30.59
#